data_AF-A0AAX3KPJ1-F1
#
_entry.id   AF-A0AAX3KPJ1-F1
#
_cell.length_a   1.000
_cell.length_b   1.000
_cell.length_c   1.000
_cell.angle_alpha   90.00
_cell.angle_beta   90.00
_cell.angle_gamma   90.00
#
_symmetry.space_group_name_H-M   'P 1'
#
loop_
_entity.id
_entity.type
_entity.pdbx_description
1 polymer ?
#
loop_
_entity_poly.entity_id
_entity_poly.type
_entity_poly.pdbx_seq_one_letter_code
_entity_poly.pdbx_strand_id
1 'polypeptide(L)'
;MIHSDDLRLSNLRIGRHEAPHGTDQSALGLLEHAMQQLFEEQVENLHEQVQRTLLGAAYRFCHHNQVHTAELLGLSRNVTRTLLLNLGELKVNKRRSAQAQPCERVLHLSI
;
A
#
# COMPACT_ATOMS: atom_id res chain seq x y z
N MET A 1 -71.67 -9.81 11.19
CA MET A 1 -70.93 -9.76 9.91
C MET A 1 -69.69 -8.89 10.10
N ILE A 2 -68.60 -9.49 10.60
CA ILE A 2 -67.18 -9.19 10.32
C ILE A 2 -66.47 -10.54 10.57
N HIS A 3 -65.76 -11.05 9.56
CA HIS A 3 -65.22 -12.42 9.50
C HIS A 3 -63.92 -12.53 10.30
N SER A 4 -63.77 -13.59 11.10
CA SER A 4 -62.56 -13.87 11.90
C SER A 4 -61.35 -14.40 11.08
N ASP A 5 -61.40 -14.30 9.75
CA ASP A 5 -60.34 -14.79 8.87
C ASP A 5 -59.24 -13.76 8.56
N ASP A 6 -59.38 -12.52 9.00
CA ASP A 6 -58.43 -11.43 8.70
C ASP A 6 -57.18 -11.42 9.61
N LEU A 7 -56.90 -12.54 10.29
CA LEU A 7 -55.74 -12.69 11.19
C LEU A 7 -54.65 -13.64 10.64
N ARG A 8 -54.61 -13.87 9.32
CA ARG A 8 -53.74 -14.92 8.73
C ARG A 8 -52.87 -14.49 7.56
N LEU A 9 -52.60 -13.19 7.36
CA LEU A 9 -51.66 -12.77 6.30
C LEU A 9 -50.56 -11.76 6.70
N SER A 10 -50.47 -11.34 7.96
CA SER A 10 -49.33 -10.53 8.44
C SER A 10 -48.03 -11.33 8.65
N ASN A 11 -48.03 -12.63 8.33
CA ASN A 11 -46.85 -13.51 8.34
C ASN A 11 -46.16 -13.65 6.98
N LEU A 12 -46.54 -12.82 5.98
CA LEU A 12 -45.50 -12.22 5.14
C LEU A 12 -44.68 -11.37 6.12
N ARG A 13 -43.69 -11.91 6.85
CA ARG A 13 -42.36 -12.14 6.27
C ARG A 13 -42.14 -11.12 5.15
N ILE A 14 -42.33 -9.84 5.52
CA ILE A 14 -41.52 -8.77 4.98
C ILE A 14 -40.14 -9.40 4.98
N GLY A 15 -39.59 -9.57 3.79
CA GLY A 15 -38.20 -9.89 3.66
C GLY A 15 -37.46 -8.75 4.33
N ARG A 16 -37.27 -8.85 5.65
CA ARG A 16 -35.93 -8.80 6.15
C ARG A 16 -35.25 -9.97 5.44
N HIS A 17 -34.86 -9.69 4.20
CA HIS A 17 -33.55 -10.04 3.74
C HIS A 17 -32.68 -9.72 4.95
N GLU A 18 -32.45 -10.74 5.77
CA GLU A 18 -31.23 -10.80 6.55
C GLU A 18 -30.19 -10.82 5.43
N ALA A 19 -29.86 -9.61 4.93
CA ALA A 19 -28.72 -9.42 4.07
C ALA A 19 -27.61 -10.14 4.81
N PRO A 20 -26.97 -11.15 4.18
CA PRO A 20 -25.99 -11.97 4.86
C PRO A 20 -25.01 -11.00 5.52
N HIS A 21 -24.94 -11.12 6.85
CA HIS A 21 -24.09 -10.41 7.78
C HIS A 21 -23.17 -9.41 7.11
N GLY A 22 -23.49 -8.12 7.29
CA GLY A 22 -22.73 -7.00 6.75
C GLY A 22 -21.25 -7.31 6.77
N THR A 23 -20.70 -7.56 5.58
CA THR A 23 -19.28 -7.40 5.35
C THR A 23 -18.95 -6.03 5.90
N ASP A 24 -18.08 -6.01 6.91
CA ASP A 24 -17.59 -4.78 7.48
C ASP A 24 -17.04 -3.95 6.31
N GLN A 25 -17.77 -2.92 5.87
CA GLN A 25 -17.42 -2.06 4.73
C GLN A 25 -16.20 -1.17 5.04
N SER A 26 -15.46 -1.50 6.11
CA SER A 26 -14.19 -0.92 6.42
C SER A 26 -13.21 -1.22 5.28
N ALA A 27 -12.32 -0.25 5.01
CA ALA A 27 -11.27 -0.44 4.01
C ALA A 27 -10.39 -1.66 4.33
N LEU A 28 -10.25 -2.00 5.61
CA LEU A 28 -9.52 -3.18 6.05
C LEU A 28 -10.28 -4.47 5.72
N GLY A 29 -11.60 -4.53 5.92
CA GLY A 29 -12.42 -5.67 5.51
C GLY A 29 -12.38 -5.92 4.00
N LEU A 30 -12.40 -4.86 3.20
CA LEU A 30 -12.21 -4.96 1.75
C LEU A 30 -10.81 -5.47 1.37
N LEU A 31 -9.77 -5.04 2.09
CA LEU A 31 -8.41 -5.55 1.89
C LEU A 31 -8.31 -7.04 2.23
N GLU A 32 -8.90 -7.47 3.35
CA GLU A 32 -8.93 -8.88 3.75
C GLU A 32 -9.62 -9.76 2.70
N HIS A 33 -10.78 -9.31 2.19
CA HIS A 33 -11.46 -10.00 1.09
C HIS A 33 -10.58 -10.08 -0.17
N ALA A 34 -9.94 -8.99 -0.57
CA ALA A 34 -9.04 -8.99 -1.72
C ALA A 34 -7.85 -9.94 -1.51
N MET A 35 -7.28 -10.02 -0.30
CA MET A 35 -6.22 -10.97 0.02
C MET A 35 -6.68 -12.43 -0.13
N GLN A 36 -7.90 -12.77 0.29
CA GLN A 36 -8.45 -14.11 0.11
C GLN A 36 -8.51 -14.50 -1.37
N GLN A 37 -8.97 -13.60 -2.24
CA GLN A 37 -8.99 -13.84 -3.68
C GLN A 37 -7.57 -14.06 -4.25
N LEU A 38 -6.59 -13.26 -3.84
CA LEU A 38 -5.20 -13.45 -4.28
C LEU A 38 -4.60 -14.79 -3.84
N PHE A 39 -5.03 -15.33 -2.71
CA PHE A 39 -4.58 -16.66 -2.26
C PHE A 39 -5.14 -17.79 -3.13
N GLU A 40 -6.38 -17.66 -3.58
CA GLU A 40 -7.03 -18.65 -4.47
C GLU A 40 -6.41 -18.65 -5.87
N GLU A 41 -5.97 -17.48 -6.35
CA GLU A 41 -5.35 -17.31 -7.67
C GLU A 41 -3.92 -17.88 -7.79
N GLN A 42 -3.33 -18.39 -6.69
CA GLN A 42 -1.98 -18.98 -6.66
C GLN A 42 -0.91 -18.08 -7.29
N VAL A 43 -0.98 -16.78 -6.98
CA VAL A 43 -0.06 -15.77 -7.51
C VAL A 43 1.38 -16.05 -7.06
N GLU A 44 2.30 -16.16 -8.02
CA GLU A 44 3.72 -16.33 -7.73
C GLU A 44 4.31 -15.09 -7.03
N ASN A 45 5.23 -15.31 -6.07
CA ASN A 45 5.88 -14.24 -5.32
C ASN A 45 4.89 -13.25 -4.68
N LEU A 46 3.70 -13.72 -4.26
CA LEU A 46 2.61 -12.89 -3.75
C LEU A 46 3.07 -11.91 -2.66
N HIS A 47 3.89 -12.37 -1.71
CA HIS A 47 4.43 -11.53 -0.65
C HIS A 47 5.16 -10.30 -1.22
N GLU A 48 6.03 -10.49 -2.22
CA GLU A 48 6.76 -9.39 -2.86
C GLU A 48 5.80 -8.44 -3.60
N GLN A 49 4.79 -8.99 -4.29
CA GLN A 49 3.81 -8.19 -5.03
C GLN A 49 2.94 -7.32 -4.12
N VAL A 50 2.48 -7.88 -2.99
CA VAL A 50 1.71 -7.16 -1.97
C VAL A 50 2.58 -6.09 -1.33
N GLN A 51 3.81 -6.44 -0.94
CA GLN A 51 4.75 -5.49 -0.35
C GLN A 51 5.08 -4.34 -1.32
N ARG A 52 5.25 -4.64 -2.62
CA ARG A 52 5.46 -3.65 -3.68
C ARG A 52 4.28 -2.71 -3.82
N THR A 53 3.07 -3.25 -3.84
CA THR A 53 1.84 -2.49 -3.98
C THR A 53 1.63 -1.56 -2.78
N LEU A 54 1.78 -2.08 -1.57
CA LEU A 54 1.66 -1.33 -0.33
C LEU A 54 2.70 -0.20 -0.26
N LEU A 55 3.98 -0.53 -0.47
CA LEU A 55 5.06 0.43 -0.34
C LEU A 55 5.00 1.51 -1.44
N GLY A 56 4.70 1.12 -2.68
CA GLY A 56 4.53 2.08 -3.78
C GLY A 56 3.34 3.01 -3.57
N ALA A 57 2.20 2.49 -3.07
CA ALA A 57 1.04 3.31 -2.73
C ALA A 57 1.34 4.30 -1.60
N ALA A 58 1.94 3.83 -0.50
CA ALA A 58 2.34 4.67 0.62
C ALA A 58 3.35 5.75 0.20
N TYR A 59 4.34 5.39 -0.60
CA TYR A 59 5.35 6.34 -1.07
C TYR A 59 4.76 7.46 -1.93
N ARG A 60 3.84 7.12 -2.85
CA ARG A 60 3.11 8.12 -3.65
C ARG A 60 2.19 8.99 -2.80
N PHE A 61 1.48 8.38 -1.85
CA PHE A 61 0.60 9.08 -0.91
C PHE A 61 1.41 10.10 -0.08
N CYS A 62 2.61 9.74 0.35
CA CYS A 62 3.54 10.62 1.05
C CYS A 62 4.35 11.54 0.10
N HIS A 63 3.88 11.78 -1.13
CA HIS A 63 4.52 12.66 -2.12
C HIS A 63 6.00 12.34 -2.41
N HIS A 64 6.36 11.06 -2.45
CA HIS A 64 7.73 10.58 -2.65
C HIS A 64 8.70 10.99 -1.53
N ASN A 65 8.19 11.22 -0.31
CA ASN A 65 9.00 11.50 0.87
C ASN A 65 9.25 10.22 1.68
N GLN A 66 10.49 9.72 1.64
CA GLN A 66 10.90 8.49 2.33
C GLN A 66 10.71 8.54 3.84
N VAL A 67 10.95 9.69 4.48
CA VAL A 67 10.83 9.83 5.94
C VAL A 67 9.36 9.71 6.33
N HIS A 68 8.49 10.46 5.65
CA HIS A 68 7.07 10.42 5.93
C HIS A 68 6.43 9.06 5.59
N THR A 69 6.93 8.40 4.55
CA THR A 69 6.52 7.03 4.21
C THR A 69 6.91 6.03 5.30
N ALA A 70 8.11 6.19 5.88
CA ALA A 70 8.57 5.34 6.96
C ALA A 70 7.73 5.54 8.24
N GLU A 71 7.42 6.80 8.57
CA GLU A 71 6.52 7.15 9.68
C GLU A 71 5.12 6.57 9.48
N LEU A 72 4.53 6.73 8.28
CA LEU A 72 3.20 6.20 7.94
C LEU A 72 3.13 4.67 8.11
N LEU A 73 4.19 3.96 7.70
CA LEU A 73 4.25 2.50 7.75
C LEU A 73 4.80 1.94 9.07
N GLY A 74 5.21 2.79 10.02
CA GLY A 74 5.84 2.34 11.26
C GLY A 74 7.21 1.66 11.06
N LEU A 75 7.92 2.00 9.98
CA LEU A 75 9.23 1.46 9.62
C LEU A 75 10.34 2.48 9.93
N SER A 76 11.59 1.99 10.01
CA SER A 76 12.73 2.91 9.99
C SER A 76 12.99 3.41 8.57
N ARG A 77 13.47 4.67 8.45
CA ARG A 77 13.85 5.26 7.16
C ARG A 77 14.80 4.38 6.36
N ASN A 78 15.77 3.72 7.00
CA ASN A 78 16.75 2.89 6.31
C ASN A 78 16.12 1.62 5.75
N VAL A 79 15.17 1.01 6.46
CA VAL A 79 14.38 -0.12 5.95
C VAL A 79 13.54 0.33 4.76
N THR A 80 12.77 1.41 4.90
CA THR A 80 11.95 1.97 3.81
C THR A 80 12.78 2.30 2.57
N ARG A 81 13.96 2.92 2.75
CA ARG A 81 14.89 3.20 1.65
C ARG A 81 15.33 1.93 0.94
N THR A 82 15.80 0.92 1.67
CA THR A 82 16.24 -0.35 1.08
C THR A 82 15.11 -1.02 0.31
N LEU A 83 13.89 -1.03 0.86
CA LEU A 83 12.73 -1.58 0.17
C LEU A 83 12.41 -0.80 -1.11
N LEU A 84 12.42 0.53 -1.09
CA LEU A 84 12.19 1.36 -2.29
C LEU A 84 13.27 1.16 -3.38
N LEU A 85 14.52 0.89 -2.98
CA LEU A 85 15.59 0.55 -3.92
C LEU A 85 15.35 -0.81 -4.58
N ASN A 86 14.97 -1.82 -3.79
CA ASN A 86 14.72 -3.17 -4.28
C ASN A 86 13.52 -3.22 -5.23
N LEU A 87 12.50 -2.38 -5.00
CA LEU A 87 11.35 -2.24 -5.89
C LEU A 87 11.63 -1.49 -7.19
N GLY A 88 12.81 -0.86 -7.33
CA GLY A 88 13.18 -0.04 -8.49
C GLY A 88 12.53 1.34 -8.54
N GLU A 89 11.71 1.70 -7.54
CA GLU A 89 11.02 3.00 -7.41
C GLU A 89 11.98 4.16 -7.07
N LEU A 90 13.17 3.83 -6.56
CA LEU A 90 14.21 4.80 -6.27
C LEU A 90 15.48 4.45 -7.06
N LYS A 91 15.83 5.29 -8.06
CA LYS A 91 17.16 5.19 -8.69
C LYS A 91 18.21 5.72 -7.72
N VAL A 92 19.15 4.88 -7.31
CA VAL A 92 20.35 5.35 -6.59
C VAL A 92 21.07 6.33 -7.51
N ASN A 93 21.00 7.62 -7.22
CA ASN A 93 22.02 8.53 -7.72
C ASN A 93 23.33 8.12 -7.02
N LYS A 94 24.13 7.28 -7.69
CA LYS A 94 25.55 7.15 -7.39
C LYS A 94 26.11 8.54 -7.62
N ARG A 95 26.08 9.39 -6.59
CA ARG A 95 26.80 10.66 -6.62
C ARG A 95 28.20 10.31 -7.04
N ARG A 96 28.53 10.71 -8.27
CA ARG A 96 29.85 10.74 -8.92
C ARG A 96 30.93 10.59 -7.85
N SER A 97 31.34 9.35 -7.60
CA SER A 97 32.40 9.04 -6.65
C SER A 97 33.65 9.67 -7.24
N ALA A 98 34.01 10.85 -6.70
CA ALA A 98 35.24 11.58 -6.91
C ALA A 98 35.87 11.40 -8.30
N GLN A 99 35.57 12.30 -9.25
CA GLN A 99 36.64 12.73 -10.15
C GLN A 99 37.71 13.34 -9.25
N ALA A 100 38.71 12.54 -8.87
CA ALA A 100 39.96 13.03 -8.35
C ALA A 100 40.51 14.01 -9.40
N GLN A 101 40.36 15.30 -9.15
CA GLN A 101 41.09 16.31 -9.91
C GLN A 101 42.56 16.13 -9.55
N PRO A 102 43.48 15.87 -10.51
CA PRO A 102 44.89 16.05 -10.23
C PRO A 102 45.07 17.52 -9.88
N CYS A 103 45.53 17.77 -8.66
CA CYS A 103 45.91 19.09 -8.19
C CYS A 103 47.15 19.54 -8.96
N GLU A 104 46.97 20.14 -10.14
CA GLU A 104 48.04 20.78 -10.89
C GLU A 104 48.27 22.17 -10.29
N ARG A 105 49.08 22.21 -9.23
CA ARG A 105 49.65 23.45 -8.70
C ARG A 105 50.64 24.03 -9.71
N VAL A 106 50.16 24.88 -10.61
CA VAL A 106 51.04 25.78 -11.37
C VAL A 106 51.31 27.00 -10.50
N LEU A 107 52.49 27.02 -9.87
CA LEU A 107 53.03 28.19 -9.19
C LEU A 107 53.36 29.26 -10.23
N HIS A 108 52.52 30.28 -10.34
CA HIS A 108 52.83 31.45 -11.15
C HIS A 108 53.65 32.42 -10.28
N LEU A 109 54.98 32.36 -10.42
CA LEU A 109 55.89 33.35 -9.83
C LEU A 109 56.05 34.50 -10.83
N SER A 110 55.59 35.69 -10.48
CA SER A 110 55.81 36.91 -11.26
C SER A 110 57.24 37.41 -11.02
N ILE A 111 57.98 37.65 -12.11
CA ILE A 111 59.09 38.61 -12.18
C ILE A 111 58.83 39.49 -13.41
#